data_AF-A0A1J1DQN4-F1
#
_entry.id   AF-A0A1J1DQN4-F1
#
_cell.length_a   1.000
_cell.length_b   1.000
_cell.length_c   1.000
_cell.angle_alpha   90.00
_cell.angle_beta   90.00
_cell.angle_gamma   90.00
#
_symmetry.space_group_name_H-M   'P 1'
#
loop_
_entity.id
_entity.type
_entity.pdbx_description
1 polymer ?
#
loop_
_entity_poly.entity_id
_entity_poly.type
_entity_poly.pdbx_seq_one_letter_code
_entity_poly.pdbx_strand_id
1 'polypeptide(L)'
;MNRARNLCWWALFIPAAIVLQAFVPGLDVLVAGLLILLQERDYKNMFWLLPLFISLQEGMGTRFFGGTVVWYAMVIVLFKLGQWLFEVKSFIFVFLLSACLAAPCYAIDWLMAPLQNLTFNIQETLDKSLVQALFLQVVWRVLSMTRQWLRTDDDAEK
;
A
#
# COMPACT_ATOMS: atom_id res chain seq x y z
N MET A 1 5.14 16.16 15.56
CA MET A 1 5.97 15.51 14.53
C MET A 1 7.09 16.42 14.03
N ASN A 2 8.26 16.27 14.62
CA ASN A 2 9.50 16.83 14.05
C ASN A 2 9.70 16.27 12.64
N ARG A 3 9.81 17.14 11.62
CA ARG A 3 9.97 16.74 10.20
C ARG A 3 11.09 15.71 10.01
N ALA A 4 12.18 15.84 10.79
CA ALA A 4 13.31 14.92 10.78
C ALA A 4 12.93 13.48 11.17
N ARG A 5 12.07 13.30 12.18
CA ARG A 5 11.64 11.97 12.64
C ARG A 5 10.73 11.29 11.63
N ASN A 6 9.85 12.05 10.98
CA ASN A 6 9.03 11.55 9.88
C ASN A 6 9.92 11.10 8.70
N LEU A 7 10.93 11.91 8.34
CA LEU A 7 11.89 11.56 7.29
C LEU A 7 12.66 10.28 7.63
N CYS A 8 13.16 10.18 8.87
CA CYS A 8 13.90 9.01 9.34
C CYS A 8 13.03 7.74 9.30
N TRP A 9 11.76 7.85 9.69
CA TRP A 9 10.81 6.74 9.62
C TRP A 9 10.58 6.28 8.17
N TRP A 10 10.35 7.19 7.22
CA TRP A 10 10.22 6.84 5.80
C TRP A 10 11.52 6.26 5.23
N ALA A 11 12.67 6.80 5.62
CA ALA A 11 13.98 6.32 5.22
C ALA A 11 14.28 4.90 5.73
N LEU A 12 13.66 4.47 6.84
CA LEU A 12 13.77 3.10 7.35
C LEU A 12 12.69 2.18 6.75
N PHE A 13 11.48 2.69 6.55
CA PHE A 13 10.36 1.95 5.99
C PHE A 13 10.61 1.53 4.53
N ILE A 14 11.09 2.42 3.68
CA ILE A 14 11.25 2.12 2.23
C ILE A 14 12.26 0.97 2.02
N PRO A 15 13.48 0.98 2.58
CA PRO A 15 14.40 -0.15 2.45
C PRO A 15 13.85 -1.45 3.04
N ALA A 16 13.17 -1.38 4.20
CA ALA A 16 12.55 -2.54 4.81
C ALA A 16 11.45 -3.14 3.91
N ALA A 17 10.64 -2.28 3.28
CA ALA A 17 9.63 -2.69 2.31
C ALA A 17 10.28 -3.37 1.09
N ILE A 18 11.34 -2.79 0.53
CA ILE A 18 12.08 -3.35 -0.61
C ILE A 18 12.64 -4.74 -0.27
N VAL A 19 13.28 -4.88 0.88
CA VAL A 19 13.81 -6.18 1.34
C VAL A 19 12.69 -7.21 1.48
N LEU A 20 11.56 -6.82 2.07
CA LEU A 20 10.42 -7.70 2.27
C LEU A 20 9.77 -8.13 0.94
N GLN A 21 9.74 -7.23 -0.04
CA GLN A 21 9.30 -7.52 -1.42
C GLN A 21 10.25 -8.48 -2.14
N ALA A 22 11.55 -8.44 -1.84
CA ALA A 22 12.51 -9.40 -2.39
C ALA A 22 12.25 -10.83 -1.89
N PHE A 23 11.68 -11.00 -0.68
CA PHE A 23 11.31 -12.31 -0.14
C PHE A 23 9.98 -12.84 -0.68
N VAL A 24 9.05 -11.97 -1.09
CA VAL A 24 7.72 -12.34 -1.58
C VAL A 24 7.45 -11.68 -2.94
N PRO A 25 7.84 -12.33 -4.05
CA PRO A 25 7.70 -11.76 -5.38
C PRO A 25 6.23 -11.56 -5.76
N GLY A 26 5.90 -10.38 -6.32
CA GLY A 26 4.54 -9.98 -6.70
C GLY A 26 3.79 -9.20 -5.61
N LEU A 27 4.38 -9.03 -4.42
CA LEU A 27 3.80 -8.28 -3.32
C LEU A 27 4.14 -6.78 -3.42
N ASP A 28 3.13 -5.94 -3.28
CA ASP A 28 3.33 -4.49 -3.14
C ASP A 28 3.20 -4.07 -1.66
N VAL A 29 4.33 -3.93 -0.98
CA VAL A 29 4.42 -3.49 0.42
C VAL A 29 4.32 -1.98 0.53
N LEU A 30 4.73 -1.23 -0.51
CA LEU A 30 4.67 0.23 -0.53
C LEU A 30 3.23 0.75 -0.51
N VAL A 31 2.27 -0.04 -1.00
CA VAL A 31 0.84 0.26 -0.89
C VAL A 31 0.38 0.45 0.56
N ALA A 32 1.00 -0.25 1.53
CA ALA A 32 0.68 -0.07 2.95
C ALA A 32 1.15 1.30 3.46
N GLY A 33 2.30 1.78 2.98
CA GLY A 33 2.77 3.14 3.21
C GLY A 33 1.83 4.19 2.62
N LEU A 34 1.34 3.94 1.40
CA LEU A 34 0.34 4.80 0.77
C LEU A 34 -0.94 4.89 1.59
N LEU A 35 -1.46 3.75 2.09
CA LEU A 35 -2.65 3.74 2.95
C LEU A 35 -2.46 4.61 4.20
N ILE A 36 -1.30 4.57 4.85
CA ILE A 36 -1.04 5.40 6.04
C ILE A 36 -1.05 6.89 5.70
N LEU A 37 -0.43 7.27 4.57
CA LEU A 37 -0.47 8.66 4.10
C LEU A 37 -1.90 9.14 3.89
N LEU A 38 -2.77 8.28 3.34
CA LEU A 38 -4.19 8.57 3.17
C LEU A 38 -4.93 8.63 4.52
N GLN A 39 -4.64 7.72 5.45
CA GLN A 39 -5.25 7.70 6.79
C GLN A 39 -4.93 8.95 7.61
N GLU A 40 -3.70 9.43 7.52
CA GLU A 40 -3.26 10.63 8.23
C GLU A 40 -3.64 11.94 7.54
N ARG A 41 -4.24 11.85 6.35
CA ARG A 41 -4.58 12.99 5.49
C ARG A 41 -3.36 13.88 5.20
N ASP A 42 -2.17 13.30 5.16
CA ASP A 42 -0.92 14.02 4.88
C ASP A 42 -0.68 14.12 3.37
N TYR A 43 -1.54 14.90 2.71
CA TYR A 43 -1.52 15.07 1.26
C TYR A 43 -0.24 15.74 0.75
N LYS A 44 0.46 16.51 1.60
CA LYS A 44 1.73 17.14 1.24
C LYS A 44 2.82 16.09 1.04
N ASN A 45 2.98 15.17 2.00
CA ASN A 45 3.95 14.09 1.87
C ASN A 45 3.52 13.08 0.81
N MET A 46 2.21 12.83 0.65
CA MET A 46 1.69 11.98 -0.42
C MET A 46 2.10 12.49 -1.82
N PHE A 47 2.04 13.80 -2.08
CA PHE A 47 2.41 14.35 -3.39
C PHE A 47 3.88 14.07 -3.77
N TRP A 48 4.78 14.00 -2.79
CA TRP A 48 6.20 13.69 -3.01
C TRP A 48 6.50 12.19 -2.99
N LEU A 49 5.87 11.44 -2.07
CA LEU A 49 6.13 10.01 -1.89
C LEU A 49 5.43 9.15 -2.94
N LEU A 50 4.30 9.58 -3.48
CA LEU A 50 3.57 8.82 -4.50
C LEU A 50 4.37 8.63 -5.81
N PRO A 51 4.95 9.68 -6.44
CA PRO A 51 5.81 9.47 -7.60
C PRO A 51 7.08 8.67 -7.28
N LEU A 52 7.62 8.82 -6.05
CA LEU A 52 8.73 8.00 -5.58
C LEU A 52 8.36 6.51 -5.52
N PHE A 53 7.20 6.18 -4.94
CA PHE A 53 6.72 4.80 -4.85
C PHE A 53 6.43 4.20 -6.21
N ILE A 54 5.83 4.98 -7.13
CA ILE A 54 5.62 4.53 -8.51
C ILE A 54 6.97 4.21 -9.15
N SER A 55 7.95 5.12 -9.07
CA SER A 55 9.27 4.92 -9.68
C SER A 55 10.03 3.74 -9.08
N LEU A 56 9.92 3.50 -7.76
CA LEU A 56 10.53 2.35 -7.10
C LEU A 56 9.87 1.06 -7.57
N GLN A 57 8.54 1.02 -7.63
CA GLN A 57 7.81 -0.21 -7.91
C GLN A 57 7.90 -0.63 -9.38
N GLU A 58 7.90 0.36 -10.27
CA GLU A 58 8.23 0.18 -11.69
C GLU A 58 9.71 -0.25 -11.87
N GLY A 59 10.64 0.37 -11.13
CA GLY A 59 12.06 0.03 -11.18
C GLY A 59 12.41 -1.36 -10.64
N MET A 60 11.62 -1.85 -9.67
CA MET A 60 11.74 -3.21 -9.13
C MET A 60 11.10 -4.27 -10.02
N GLY A 61 10.37 -3.88 -11.07
CA GLY A 61 9.68 -4.81 -11.98
C GLY A 61 8.62 -5.67 -11.28
N THR A 62 8.08 -5.21 -10.15
CA THR A 62 7.12 -6.00 -9.36
C THR A 62 5.77 -6.13 -10.06
N ARG A 63 5.41 -5.14 -10.90
CA ARG A 63 4.25 -5.17 -11.80
C ARG A 63 4.65 -4.55 -13.14
N PHE A 64 3.85 -4.79 -14.16
CA PHE A 64 4.07 -4.21 -15.48
C PHE A 64 3.89 -2.70 -15.51
N PHE A 65 4.59 -2.06 -16.46
CA PHE A 65 4.57 -0.62 -16.65
C PHE A 65 3.16 -0.07 -16.84
N GLY A 66 2.76 0.85 -15.96
CA GLY A 66 1.41 1.43 -15.92
C GLY A 66 0.43 0.66 -15.04
N GLY A 67 0.66 -0.63 -14.78
CA GLY A 67 -0.11 -1.43 -13.83
C GLY A 67 0.00 -0.89 -12.40
N THR A 68 1.17 -0.38 -12.03
CA THR A 68 1.41 0.28 -10.72
C THR A 68 0.57 1.55 -10.58
N VAL A 69 0.46 2.36 -11.63
CA VAL A 69 -0.31 3.61 -11.63
C VAL A 69 -1.81 3.31 -11.45
N VAL A 70 -2.33 2.36 -12.22
CA VAL A 70 -3.74 1.93 -12.10
C VAL A 70 -4.00 1.33 -10.72
N TRP A 71 -3.06 0.56 -10.20
CA TRP A 71 -3.14 -0.03 -8.86
C TRP A 71 -3.27 1.04 -7.77
N TYR A 72 -2.36 2.00 -7.73
CA TYR A 72 -2.43 3.08 -6.74
C TYR A 72 -3.67 3.95 -6.91
N ALA A 73 -4.11 4.21 -8.15
CA ALA A 73 -5.36 4.92 -8.40
C ALA A 73 -6.58 4.18 -7.81
N MET A 74 -6.67 2.87 -8.03
CA MET A 74 -7.73 2.03 -7.47
C MET A 74 -7.70 1.99 -5.94
N VAL A 75 -6.50 1.88 -5.35
CA VAL A 75 -6.33 1.94 -3.89
C VAL A 75 -6.86 3.26 -3.33
N ILE A 76 -6.53 4.39 -3.96
CA ILE A 76 -6.98 5.71 -3.54
C ILE A 76 -8.50 5.84 -3.65
N VAL A 77 -9.10 5.39 -4.76
CA VAL A 77 -10.55 5.44 -4.98
C VAL A 77 -11.29 4.57 -3.97
N LEU A 78 -10.87 3.32 -3.77
CA LEU A 78 -11.46 2.42 -2.79
C LEU A 78 -11.31 2.95 -1.37
N PHE A 79 -10.15 3.52 -1.03
CA PHE A 79 -9.95 4.12 0.27
C PHE A 79 -10.89 5.31 0.50
N LYS A 80 -11.03 6.20 -0.49
CA LYS A 80 -11.94 7.36 -0.42
C LYS A 80 -13.40 6.92 -0.26
N LEU A 81 -13.82 5.90 -1.02
CA LEU A 81 -15.15 5.32 -0.93
C LEU A 81 -15.40 4.68 0.44
N GLY A 82 -14.45 3.91 0.95
CA GLY A 82 -14.62 3.29 2.27
C GLY A 82 -14.52 4.29 3.43
N GLN A 83 -13.71 5.35 3.30
CA GLN A 83 -13.67 6.46 4.27
C GLN A 83 -15.01 7.19 4.34
N TRP A 84 -15.76 7.23 3.25
CA TRP A 84 -17.11 7.80 3.23
C TRP A 84 -18.12 6.93 3.99
N LEU A 85 -17.89 5.62 4.04
CA LEU A 85 -18.79 4.64 4.65
C LEU A 85 -18.44 4.32 6.12
N PHE A 86 -17.17 4.45 6.53
CA PHE A 86 -16.69 4.04 7.86
C PHE A 86 -15.62 4.97 8.45
N GLU A 87 -15.47 4.92 9.78
CA GLU A 87 -14.33 5.53 10.46
C GLU A 87 -13.02 4.83 10.06
N VAL A 88 -12.09 5.64 9.55
CA VAL A 88 -10.80 5.24 8.96
C VAL A 88 -9.89 4.46 9.92
N LYS A 89 -10.13 4.57 11.24
CA LYS A 89 -9.37 3.88 12.30
C LYS A 89 -10.01 2.55 12.75
N SER A 90 -11.21 2.22 12.28
CA SER A 90 -11.89 0.99 12.69
C SER A 90 -11.24 -0.24 12.05
N PHE A 91 -11.10 -1.31 12.83
CA PHE A 91 -10.60 -2.60 12.34
C PHE A 91 -11.46 -3.15 11.18
N ILE A 92 -12.78 -2.89 11.22
CA ILE A 92 -13.74 -3.33 10.20
C ILE A 92 -13.46 -2.65 8.86
N PHE A 93 -13.07 -1.37 8.88
CA PHE A 93 -12.73 -0.63 7.67
C PHE A 93 -11.53 -1.27 6.95
N VAL A 94 -10.47 -1.61 7.68
CA VAL A 94 -9.27 -2.20 7.08
C VAL A 94 -9.51 -3.62 6.59
N PHE A 95 -10.29 -4.41 7.32
CA PHE A 95 -10.69 -5.75 6.90
C PHE A 95 -11.49 -5.70 5.58
N LEU A 96 -12.48 -4.81 5.51
CA LEU A 96 -13.30 -4.64 4.31
C LEU A 96 -12.50 -4.05 3.14
N LEU A 97 -11.61 -3.09 3.42
CA LEU A 97 -10.73 -2.49 2.42
C LEU A 97 -9.78 -3.53 1.84
N SER A 98 -9.16 -4.37 2.68
CA SER A 98 -8.30 -5.47 2.26
C SER A 98 -9.06 -6.50 1.40
N ALA A 99 -10.26 -6.90 1.84
CA ALA A 99 -11.13 -7.79 1.05
C ALA A 99 -11.52 -7.17 -0.30
N CYS A 100 -11.82 -5.87 -0.31
CA CYS A 100 -12.16 -5.14 -1.53
C CYS A 100 -10.94 -4.95 -2.44
N LEU A 101 -9.73 -4.80 -1.90
CA LEU A 101 -8.48 -4.64 -2.64
C LEU A 101 -8.03 -5.91 -3.38
N ALA A 102 -8.54 -7.08 -3.02
CA ALA A 102 -8.34 -8.30 -3.80
C ALA A 102 -8.97 -8.19 -5.20
N ALA A 103 -10.10 -7.49 -5.34
CA ALA A 103 -10.81 -7.35 -6.62
C ALA A 103 -10.04 -6.48 -7.64
N PRO A 104 -9.49 -5.30 -7.30
CA PRO A 104 -8.62 -4.55 -8.20
C PRO A 104 -7.32 -5.26 -8.54
N CYS A 105 -6.73 -6.07 -7.65
CA CYS A 105 -5.57 -6.89 -8.01
C CYS A 105 -5.91 -7.80 -9.20
N TYR A 106 -7.03 -8.52 -9.10
CA TYR A 106 -7.51 -9.40 -10.17
C TYR A 106 -7.90 -8.61 -11.44
N ALA A 107 -8.62 -7.49 -11.29
CA ALA A 107 -9.10 -6.69 -12.40
C ALA A 107 -7.98 -6.03 -13.20
N ILE A 108 -6.89 -5.60 -12.55
CA ILE A 108 -5.74 -4.97 -13.21
C ILE A 108 -4.96 -5.99 -14.02
N ASP A 109 -4.71 -7.18 -13.46
CA ASP A 109 -4.03 -8.25 -14.19
C ASP A 109 -4.87 -8.72 -15.39
N TRP A 110 -6.20 -8.77 -15.24
CA TRP A 110 -7.12 -9.09 -16.33
C TRP A 110 -7.19 -7.99 -17.40
N LEU A 111 -7.11 -6.71 -17.02
CA LEU A 111 -7.09 -5.58 -17.98
C LEU A 111 -5.74 -5.50 -18.72
N MET A 112 -4.64 -5.80 -18.05
CA MET A 112 -3.28 -5.70 -18.59
C MET A 112 -2.88 -6.92 -19.43
N ALA A 113 -3.40 -8.11 -19.15
CA ALA A 113 -3.04 -9.32 -19.89
C ALA A 113 -3.34 -9.27 -21.41
N PRO A 114 -4.50 -8.76 -21.88
CA PRO A 114 -4.76 -8.57 -23.30
C PRO A 114 -3.86 -7.51 -23.94
N LEU A 115 -3.54 -6.44 -23.20
CA LEU A 115 -2.71 -5.34 -23.67
C LEU A 115 -1.24 -5.75 -23.86
N GLN A 116 -0.80 -6.81 -23.17
CA GLN A 116 0.59 -7.26 -23.17
C GLN A 116 0.78 -8.65 -23.79
N ASN A 117 -0.29 -9.23 -24.36
CA ASN A 117 -0.26 -10.49 -25.11
C ASN A 117 0.33 -11.67 -24.31
N LEU A 118 0.05 -11.71 -23.01
CA LEU A 118 0.57 -12.71 -22.05
C LEU A 118 -0.51 -13.74 -21.71
N THR A 119 -0.08 -14.98 -21.43
CA THR A 119 -0.97 -16.05 -20.97
C THR A 119 -1.48 -15.74 -19.57
N PHE A 120 -2.77 -15.43 -19.47
CA PHE A 120 -3.43 -15.15 -18.20
C PHE A 120 -3.65 -16.45 -17.42
N ASN A 121 -2.85 -16.68 -16.37
CA ASN A 121 -3.05 -17.79 -15.45
C ASN A 121 -3.91 -17.34 -14.25
N ILE A 122 -5.19 -17.70 -14.29
CA ILE A 122 -6.22 -17.31 -13.29
C ILE A 122 -5.81 -17.72 -11.87
N GLN A 123 -5.19 -18.90 -11.71
CA GLN A 123 -4.83 -19.47 -10.42
C GLN A 123 -3.72 -18.66 -9.73
N GLU A 124 -2.66 -18.31 -10.48
CA GLU A 124 -1.53 -17.54 -9.94
C GLU A 124 -1.92 -16.10 -9.58
N THR A 125 -2.82 -15.48 -10.35
CA THR A 125 -3.33 -14.14 -10.06
C THR A 125 -4.20 -14.14 -8.79
N LEU A 126 -5.02 -15.18 -8.58
CA LEU A 126 -5.81 -15.31 -7.36
C LEU A 126 -4.94 -15.48 -6.12
N ASP A 127 -3.94 -16.37 -6.17
CA ASP A 127 -3.03 -16.58 -5.04
C ASP A 127 -2.28 -15.29 -4.67
N LYS A 128 -1.77 -14.54 -5.67
CA LYS A 128 -1.13 -13.24 -5.45
C LYS A 128 -2.07 -12.23 -4.80
N SER A 129 -3.32 -12.15 -5.27
CA SER A 129 -4.31 -11.22 -4.72
C SER A 129 -4.68 -11.54 -3.27
N LEU A 130 -4.80 -12.82 -2.92
CA LEU A 130 -5.10 -13.29 -1.57
C LEU A 130 -3.93 -13.03 -0.61
N VAL A 131 -2.71 -13.36 -1.04
CA VAL A 131 -1.49 -13.08 -0.28
C VAL A 131 -1.37 -11.58 -0.04
N GLN A 132 -1.59 -10.75 -1.07
CA GLN A 132 -1.52 -9.30 -0.94
C GLN A 132 -2.59 -8.75 0.01
N ALA A 133 -3.83 -9.26 -0.07
CA ALA A 133 -4.91 -8.83 0.83
C ALA A 133 -4.59 -9.15 2.29
N LEU A 134 -4.20 -10.39 2.60
CA LEU A 134 -3.84 -10.81 3.96
C LEU A 134 -2.63 -10.06 4.49
N PHE A 135 -1.59 -9.94 3.65
CA PHE A 135 -0.36 -9.26 4.01
C PHE A 135 -0.59 -7.78 4.32
N LEU A 136 -1.45 -7.12 3.54
CA LEU A 136 -1.79 -5.73 3.76
C LEU A 136 -2.41 -5.50 5.15
N GLN A 137 -3.23 -6.43 5.65
CA GLN A 137 -3.80 -6.35 7.00
C GLN A 137 -2.72 -6.40 8.09
N VAL A 138 -1.75 -7.32 7.93
CA VAL A 138 -0.65 -7.50 8.88
C VAL A 138 0.25 -6.28 8.89
N VAL A 139 0.72 -5.86 7.72
CA VAL A 139 1.66 -4.73 7.61
C VAL A 139 0.99 -3.42 8.00
N TRP A 140 -0.26 -3.20 7.64
CA TRP A 140 -1.00 -2.05 8.14
C TRP A 140 -1.06 -2.03 9.67
N ARG A 141 -1.39 -3.16 10.32
CA ARG A 141 -1.43 -3.23 11.79
C ARG A 141 -0.09 -2.86 12.40
N VAL A 142 1.00 -3.46 11.92
CA VAL A 142 2.36 -3.18 12.41
C VAL A 142 2.68 -1.71 12.26
N LEU A 143 2.46 -1.14 11.08
CA LEU A 143 2.79 0.26 10.83
C LEU A 143 1.92 1.23 11.64
N SER A 144 0.64 0.91 11.85
CA SER A 144 -0.26 1.70 12.68
C SER A 144 0.20 1.73 14.15
N MET A 145 0.73 0.61 14.65
CA MET A 145 1.33 0.55 15.99
C MET A 145 2.63 1.36 16.05
N THR A 146 3.53 1.22 15.07
CA THR A 146 4.78 2.00 15.03
C THR A 146 4.52 3.50 14.98
N ARG A 147 3.48 3.94 14.25
CA ARG A 147 3.05 5.34 14.20
C ARG A 147 2.43 5.84 15.51
N GLN A 148 1.66 5.01 16.21
CA GLN A 148 1.11 5.34 17.52
C GLN A 148 2.22 5.52 18.55
N TRP A 149 3.18 4.60 18.61
CA TRP A 149 4.36 4.71 19.47
C TRP A 149 5.11 6.02 19.23
N LEU A 150 5.40 6.35 17.98
CA LEU A 150 6.08 7.58 17.58
C LEU A 150 5.34 8.87 17.96
N ARG A 151 4.03 8.79 18.20
CA ARG A 151 3.18 9.90 18.65
C ARG A 151 3.11 9.98 20.17
N THR A 152 3.23 8.86 20.87
CA THR A 152 3.15 8.80 22.34
C THR A 152 4.42 9.36 22.98
N ASP A 153 5.58 9.18 22.34
CA ASP A 153 6.84 9.78 22.78
C ASP A 153 6.85 11.31 22.68
N ASP A 154 6.13 11.90 21.71
CA ASP A 154 5.98 13.37 21.58
C ASP A 154 5.20 13.99 22.75
N ASP A 155 4.30 13.22 23.35
CA ASP A 155 3.46 13.67 24.46
C ASP A 155 4.14 13.45 25.83
N ALA A 156 5.11 12.54 25.91
CA ALA A 156 5.90 12.28 27.12
C ALA A 156 7.11 13.24 27.29
N GLU A 157 7.54 13.93 26.22
CA GLU A 157 8.64 14.89 26.22
C GLU A 157 8.18 16.36 26.43
N LYS A 158 6.88 16.57 26.68
CA LYS A 158 6.28 17.87 27.04
C LYS A 158 5.90 17.95 28.51
#